data_AF-A0AAV5VQ86-F1
#
_entry.id   AF-A0AAV5VQ86-F1
#
_cell.length_a   1.000
_cell.length_b   1.000
_cell.length_c   1.000
_cell.angle_alpha   90.00
_cell.angle_beta   90.00
_cell.angle_gamma   90.00
#
_symmetry.space_group_name_H-M   'P 1'
#
loop_
_entity.id
_entity.type
_entity.pdbx_description
1 polymer ?
#
loop_
_entity_poly.entity_id
_entity_poly.type
_entity_poly.pdbx_seq_one_letter_code
_entity_poly.pdbx_strand_id
1 'polypeptide(L)'
;VIAPFLPCYLVILAVGHRLLSTLANETAHMSGRTRNAHKEIIQGLLIQSCLPVVDFIAIGAYLMMQLQIVNAVSLGFATHMCGEFVVSINPLISLYFVRTYRLSV
;
A
#
# COMPACT_ATOMS: atom_id res chain seq x y z
N VAL A 1 0.17 -5.03 -20.42
CA VAL A 1 -1.17 -4.87 -19.80
C VAL A 1 -0.98 -4.26 -18.41
N ILE A 2 -0.92 -2.94 -18.33
CA ILE A 2 -0.71 -2.16 -17.06
C ILE A 2 -1.94 -1.27 -16.79
N ALA A 3 -2.85 -1.17 -17.77
CA ALA A 3 -3.98 -0.26 -17.79
C ALA A 3 -4.97 -0.35 -16.61
N PRO A 4 -5.24 -1.52 -15.97
CA PRO A 4 -6.23 -1.55 -14.88
C PRO A 4 -5.66 -1.16 -13.51
N PHE A 5 -4.34 -1.11 -13.33
CA PHE A 5 -3.75 -0.89 -11.99
C PHE A 5 -3.77 0.56 -11.54
N LEU A 6 -3.45 1.49 -12.45
CA LEU A 6 -3.45 2.93 -12.19
C LEU A 6 -4.82 3.48 -11.73
N PRO A 7 -5.95 3.21 -12.42
CA PRO A 7 -7.24 3.73 -12.00
C PRO A 7 -7.68 3.16 -10.64
N CYS A 8 -7.46 1.86 -10.40
CA CYS A 8 -7.75 1.24 -9.10
C CYS A 8 -6.92 1.88 -7.97
N TYR A 9 -5.64 2.16 -8.22
CA TYR A 9 -4.76 2.81 -7.24
C TYR A 9 -5.22 4.22 -6.87
N LEU A 10 -5.60 5.03 -7.87
CA LEU A 10 -6.13 6.37 -7.64
C LEU A 10 -7.44 6.35 -6.84
N VAL A 11 -8.32 5.36 -7.11
CA VAL A 11 -9.55 5.16 -6.35
C VAL A 11 -9.26 4.82 -4.89
N ILE A 12 -8.31 3.92 -4.63
CA ILE A 12 -7.92 3.52 -3.28
C ILE A 12 -7.42 4.74 -2.49
N LEU A 13 -6.52 5.55 -3.07
CA LEU A 13 -6.04 6.77 -2.44
C LEU A 13 -7.17 7.76 -2.15
N ALA A 14 -8.02 8.03 -3.15
CA ALA A 14 -9.13 8.98 -3.00
C ALA A 14 -10.12 8.54 -1.91
N VAL A 15 -10.46 7.25 -1.84
CA VAL A 15 -11.33 6.69 -0.80
C VAL A 15 -10.68 6.77 0.58
N GLY A 16 -9.39 6.43 0.70
CA GLY A 16 -8.65 6.53 1.96
C GLY A 16 -8.61 7.97 2.51
N HIS A 17 -8.35 8.94 1.64
CA HIS A 17 -8.37 10.37 2.01
C HIS A 17 -9.75 10.83 2.47
N ARG A 18 -10.82 10.44 1.76
CA ARG A 18 -12.20 10.77 2.14
C ARG A 18 -12.56 10.16 3.48
N LEU A 19 -12.20 8.91 3.72
CA LEU A 19 -12.49 8.21 4.97
C LEU A 19 -11.79 8.87 6.17
N LEU A 20 -10.53 9.29 6.01
CA LEU A 20 -9.81 10.04 7.04
C LEU A 20 -10.45 11.42 7.30
N SER A 21 -10.87 12.12 6.25
CA SER A 21 -11.54 13.42 6.35
C SER A 21 -12.90 13.32 7.03
N THR A 22 -13.71 12.32 6.70
CA THR A 22 -14.98 12.04 7.38
C THR A 22 -14.75 11.73 8.85
N LEU A 23 -13.74 10.92 9.19
CA LEU A 23 -13.40 10.60 10.59
C LEU A 23 -12.85 11.80 11.38
N ALA A 24 -12.28 12.79 10.68
CA ALA A 24 -11.85 14.05 11.28
C ALA A 24 -13.05 14.95 11.64
N ASN A 25 -14.08 14.97 10.78
CA ASN A 25 -15.26 15.84 10.92
C ASN A 25 -16.39 15.23 11.77
N GLU A 26 -16.53 13.90 11.79
CA GLU A 26 -17.56 13.19 12.56
C GLU A 26 -17.11 12.95 14.02
N THR A 27 -17.06 14.02 14.81
CA THR A 27 -16.78 13.94 16.26
C THR A 27 -18.02 13.69 17.12
N ALA A 28 -19.22 13.86 16.58
CA ALA A 28 -20.45 13.86 17.37
C ALA A 28 -21.06 12.45 17.60
N HIS A 29 -20.85 11.50 16.69
CA HIS A 29 -21.56 10.20 16.71
C HIS A 29 -20.70 8.98 17.11
N MET A 30 -19.39 9.15 17.32
CA MET A 30 -18.47 8.03 17.51
C MET A 30 -17.71 8.10 18.84
N SER A 31 -17.70 7.01 19.59
CA SER A 31 -16.89 6.92 20.82
C SER A 31 -15.40 7.10 20.49
N GLY A 32 -14.65 7.78 21.36
CA GLY A 32 -13.21 8.02 21.14
C GLY A 32 -12.38 6.74 20.93
N ARG A 33 -12.82 5.62 21.50
CA ARG A 33 -12.20 4.30 21.31
C ARG A 33 -12.43 3.75 19.90
N THR A 34 -13.66 3.79 19.38
CA THR A 34 -13.98 3.31 18.03
C THR A 34 -13.31 4.20 16.98
N ARG A 35 -13.23 5.52 17.23
CA ARG A 35 -12.54 6.47 16.35
C ARG A 35 -11.04 6.17 16.21
N ASN A 36 -10.34 5.90 17.31
CA ASN A 36 -8.92 5.57 17.24
C ASN A 36 -8.67 4.25 16.49
N ALA A 37 -9.51 3.23 16.69
CA ALA A 37 -9.39 1.97 15.96
C ALA A 37 -9.58 2.16 14.44
N HIS A 38 -10.59 2.93 14.02
CA HIS A 38 -10.77 3.26 12.60
C HIS A 38 -9.62 4.08 12.03
N LYS A 39 -9.11 5.06 12.79
CA LYS A 39 -7.96 5.88 12.36
C LYS A 39 -6.72 5.01 12.12
N GLU A 40 -6.44 4.08 13.02
CA GLU A 40 -5.32 3.13 12.92
C GLU A 40 -5.44 2.24 11.67
N ILE A 41 -6.61 1.68 11.40
CA ILE A 41 -6.88 0.87 10.20
C ILE A 41 -6.69 1.71 8.92
N ILE A 42 -7.25 2.93 8.89
CA ILE A 42 -7.15 3.82 7.72
C ILE A 42 -5.69 4.22 7.47
N GLN A 43 -4.91 4.50 8.51
CA GLN A 43 -3.48 4.78 8.37
C GLN A 43 -2.70 3.59 7.79
N GLY A 44 -2.99 2.37 8.27
CA GLY A 44 -2.41 1.16 7.69
C GLY A 44 -2.77 1.00 6.21
N LEU A 45 -4.04 1.22 5.86
CA LEU A 45 -4.52 1.17 4.48
C LEU A 45 -3.81 2.20 3.59
N LEU A 46 -3.65 3.43 4.06
CA LEU A 46 -2.94 4.49 3.31
C LEU A 46 -1.48 4.12 3.03
N ILE A 47 -0.80 3.49 4.00
CA ILE A 47 0.59 3.05 3.82
C ILE A 47 0.68 1.85 2.89
N GLN A 48 -0.19 0.85 3.04
CA GLN A 48 -0.29 -0.28 2.11
C GLN A 48 -0.59 0.19 0.69
N SER A 49 -1.42 1.23 0.57
CA SER A 49 -1.74 1.87 -0.69
C SER A 49 -0.54 2.55 -1.33
N CYS A 50 0.58 2.79 -0.64
CA CYS A 50 1.80 3.32 -1.25
C CYS A 50 2.75 2.23 -1.78
N LEU A 51 2.62 0.98 -1.31
CA LEU A 51 3.51 -0.12 -1.71
C LEU A 51 3.53 -0.41 -3.21
N PRO A 52 2.39 -0.36 -3.94
CA PRO A 52 2.38 -0.62 -5.38
C PRO A 52 3.26 0.32 -6.21
N VAL A 53 3.68 1.47 -5.67
CA VAL A 53 4.66 2.36 -6.34
C VAL A 53 5.98 1.64 -6.58
N VAL A 54 6.40 0.80 -5.64
CA VAL A 54 7.61 -0.02 -5.76
C VAL A 54 7.45 -1.03 -6.90
N ASP A 55 6.26 -1.64 -7.02
CA ASP A 55 5.94 -2.56 -8.11
C ASP A 55 5.90 -1.85 -9.47
N PHE A 56 5.37 -0.62 -9.55
CA PHE A 56 5.39 0.17 -10.78
C PHE A 56 6.81 0.45 -11.28
N ILE A 57 7.73 0.76 -10.37
CA ILE A 57 9.15 0.96 -10.71
C ILE A 57 9.77 -0.35 -11.21
N ALA A 58 9.50 -1.47 -10.52
CA ALA A 58 10.00 -2.78 -10.93
C ALA A 58 9.46 -3.22 -12.31
N ILE A 59 8.16 -3.01 -12.57
CA ILE A 59 7.54 -3.29 -13.87
C ILE A 59 8.16 -2.42 -14.98
N GLY A 60 8.41 -1.13 -14.69
CA GLY A 60 9.09 -0.23 -15.62
C GLY A 60 10.51 -0.70 -15.98
N ALA A 61 11.29 -1.09 -14.97
CA ALA A 61 12.63 -1.64 -15.16
C ALA A 61 12.61 -2.96 -15.96
N TYR A 62 11.65 -3.84 -15.66
CA TYR A 62 11.45 -5.09 -16.39
C TYR A 62 11.09 -4.85 -17.87
N LEU A 63 10.23 -3.86 -18.15
CA LEU A 63 9.91 -3.45 -19.52
C LEU A 63 11.14 -2.95 -20.29
N MET A 64 12.00 -2.13 -19.65
CA MET A 64 13.25 -1.67 -20.28
C MET A 64 14.19 -2.83 -20.61
N MET A 65 14.24 -3.85 -19.75
CA MET A 65 14.98 -5.08 -20.01
C MET A 65 14.40 -5.86 -21.19
N GLN A 66 13.07 -6.01 -21.24
CA GLN A 66 12.40 -6.75 -22.32
C GLN A 66 12.56 -6.07 -23.68
N LEU A 67 12.61 -4.73 -23.70
CA LEU A 67 12.88 -3.93 -24.90
C LEU A 67 14.38 -3.93 -25.31
N GLN A 68 15.23 -4.70 -24.62
CA GLN A 68 16.67 -4.79 -24.84
C GLN A 68 17.41 -3.43 -24.72
N ILE A 69 16.80 -2.45 -24.02
CA ILE A 69 17.44 -1.15 -23.74
C ILE A 69 18.53 -1.33 -22.67
N VAL A 70 18.28 -2.22 -21.71
CA VAL A 70 19.23 -2.57 -20.64
C VAL A 70 19.39 -4.08 -20.59
N ASN A 71 20.60 -4.58 -20.80
CA ASN A 71 20.90 -6.01 -20.76
C ASN A 71 21.76 -6.34 -19.54
N ALA A 72 21.11 -6.42 -18.37
CA ALA A 72 21.76 -6.69 -17.11
C ALA A 72 20.98 -7.72 -16.31
N VAL A 73 21.49 -8.96 -16.21
CA VAL A 73 20.84 -10.07 -15.48
C VAL A 73 20.52 -9.70 -14.02
N SER A 74 21.38 -8.89 -13.38
CA SER A 74 21.16 -8.37 -12.03
C SER A 74 19.89 -7.55 -11.88
N LEU A 75 19.48 -6.81 -12.93
CA LEU A 75 18.26 -6.01 -12.91
C LEU A 75 17.00 -6.90 -12.89
N GLY A 76 17.03 -8.04 -13.58
CA GLY A 76 15.95 -9.01 -13.56
C GLY A 76 15.74 -9.61 -12.16
N PHE A 77 16.82 -10.00 -11.49
CA PHE A 77 16.77 -10.45 -10.10
C PHE A 77 16.25 -9.36 -9.16
N ALA A 78 16.73 -8.12 -9.31
CA ALA A 78 16.27 -7.00 -8.49
C ALA A 78 14.76 -6.74 -8.66
N THR A 79 14.22 -6.81 -9.88
CA THR A 79 12.78 -6.64 -10.11
C THR A 79 11.93 -7.72 -9.43
N HIS A 80 12.42 -8.96 -9.35
CA HIS A 80 11.71 -10.05 -8.67
C HIS A 80 11.73 -9.85 -7.14
N MET A 81 12.89 -9.47 -6.60
CA MET A 81 13.06 -9.20 -5.17
C MET A 81 12.17 -8.05 -4.68
N CYS A 82 11.93 -7.03 -5.51
CA CYS A 82 11.00 -5.95 -5.17
C CYS A 82 9.57 -6.46 -4.90
N GLY A 83 9.07 -7.39 -5.71
CA GLY A 83 7.73 -7.95 -5.51
C GLY A 83 7.64 -8.78 -4.21
N GLU A 84 8.64 -9.59 -3.93
CA GLU A 84 8.72 -10.38 -2.69
C GLU A 84 8.78 -9.48 -1.44
N PHE A 85 9.50 -8.37 -1.53
CA PHE A 85 9.59 -7.37 -0.48
C PHE A 85 8.23 -6.71 -0.20
N VAL A 86 7.49 -6.33 -1.24
CA VAL A 86 6.15 -5.74 -1.12
C VAL A 86 5.18 -6.71 -0.43
N VAL A 87 5.17 -7.98 -0.85
CA VAL A 87 4.32 -9.01 -0.24
C VAL A 87 4.68 -9.26 1.22
N SER A 88 5.97 -9.23 1.55
CA SER A 88 6.46 -9.46 2.93
C SER A 88 6.18 -8.28 3.87
N ILE A 89 6.20 -7.05 3.36
CA ILE A 89 5.91 -5.84 4.15
C ILE A 89 4.41 -5.66 4.43
N ASN A 90 3.55 -6.11 3.53
CA ASN A 90 2.10 -5.98 3.69
C ASN A 90 1.55 -6.52 5.05
N PRO A 91 1.87 -7.76 5.48
CA PRO A 91 1.45 -8.27 6.79
C PRO A 91 2.13 -7.54 7.95
N LEU A 92 3.36 -7.04 7.79
CA LEU A 92 4.05 -6.27 8.82
C LEU A 92 3.36 -4.92 9.08
N ILE A 93 2.90 -4.23 8.03
CA ILE A 93 2.12 -3.00 8.16
C ILE A 93 0.80 -3.29 8.87
N SER A 94 0.10 -4.37 8.49
CA SER A 94 -1.13 -4.78 9.16
C SER A 94 -0.90 -5.04 10.66
N LEU A 95 0.16 -5.76 11.02
CA LEU A 95 0.53 -6.05 12.42
C LEU A 95 0.87 -4.79 13.21
N TYR A 96 1.58 -3.83 12.60
CA TYR A 96 1.99 -2.60 13.26
C TYR A 96 0.80 -1.65 13.51
N PHE A 97 -0.05 -1.46 12.49
CA PHE A 97 -1.14 -0.49 12.53
C PHE A 97 -2.41 -1.02 13.19
N VAL A 98 -2.72 -2.31 13.09
CA VAL A 98 -3.93 -2.85 13.72
C VAL A 98 -3.65 -3.14 15.20
N ARG A 99 -3.94 -2.16 16.06
CA ARG A 99 -3.76 -2.27 17.53
C ARG A 99 -4.46 -3.48 18.15
N THR A 100 -5.56 -3.95 17.57
CA THR A 100 -6.25 -5.17 18.03
C THR A 100 -5.33 -6.39 18.01
N TYR A 101 -4.41 -6.48 17.05
CA TYR A 101 -3.41 -7.55 16.97
C TYR A 101 -2.29 -7.39 18.00
N ARG A 102 -1.87 -6.16 18.29
CA ARG A 102 -0.81 -5.88 19.29
C ARG A 102 -1.21 -6.19 20.74
N LEU A 103 -2.51 -6.25 21.05
CA LEU A 103 -3.01 -6.53 22.39
C LEU A 103 -3.37 -8.01 22.59
N SER A 104 -3.30 -8.83 21.53
CA SER A 104 -3.62 -10.25 21.53
C SER A 104 -2.41 -11.18 21.35
N VAL A 105 -1.20 -10.60 21.20
CA VAL A 105 0.11 -11.27 21.28
C VAL A 105 0.78 -10.82 22.58
#